data_AF-Q6LQR5-F1
#
_entry.id   AF-Q6LQR5-F1
#
_cell.length_a   1.000
_cell.length_b   1.000
_cell.length_c   1.000
_cell.angle_alpha   90.00
_cell.angle_beta   90.00
_cell.angle_gamma   90.00
#
_symmetry.space_group_name_H-M   'P 1'
#
loop_
_entity.id
_entity.type
_entity.pdbx_description
1 polymer ?
#
loop_
_entity_poly.entity_id
_entity_poly.type
_entity_poly.pdbx_seq_one_letter_code
_entity_poly.pdbx_strand_id
1 'polypeptide(L)'
;MTVNSSNAPGVKSLRHHTQSWASTQATWRFYHNEDVTFPMLSGPMLGLARSGVKESQNRYVLMAHDWCHINFAKHHSKLDKTKMSHALDVGYELQASLLVDANTGAPIAPAGNFSISRGISEE
;
A
#
# COMPACT_ATOMS: atom_id res chain seq x y z
N MET A 1 24.25 16.34 19.98
CA MET A 1 24.39 16.50 18.52
C MET A 1 23.11 17.15 18.02
N THR A 2 23.14 18.43 17.67
CA THR A 2 21.95 19.22 17.33
C THR A 2 21.71 19.11 15.84
N VAL A 3 20.62 18.45 15.43
CA VAL A 3 20.29 18.27 14.00
C VAL A 3 19.39 19.43 13.55
N ASN A 4 19.80 20.12 12.48
CA ASN A 4 19.06 21.24 11.91
C ASN A 4 17.81 20.72 11.17
N SER A 5 16.62 21.07 11.67
CA SER A 5 15.31 20.52 11.26
C SER A 5 14.69 21.18 10.04
N SER A 6 15.36 22.18 9.45
CA SER A 6 14.82 22.97 8.33
C SER A 6 14.61 22.16 7.04
N ASN A 7 15.36 21.08 6.82
CA ASN A 7 15.43 20.41 5.51
C ASN A 7 15.01 18.93 5.53
N ALA A 8 14.31 18.46 6.56
CA ALA A 8 13.86 17.06 6.61
C ALA A 8 12.51 16.89 5.88
N PRO A 9 12.43 16.13 4.76
CA PRO A 9 11.15 15.74 4.18
C PRO A 9 10.62 14.57 5.02
N GLY A 10 9.78 14.85 6.00
CA GLY A 10 9.22 13.84 6.90
C GLY A 10 8.47 14.43 8.10
N VAL A 11 7.65 13.61 8.74
CA VAL A 11 6.73 13.92 9.85
C VAL A 11 7.41 14.83 10.90
N LYS A 12 7.03 16.11 10.91
CA LYS A 12 7.46 17.15 11.88
C LYS A 12 6.91 16.92 13.31
N SER A 13 6.50 15.70 13.66
CA SER A 13 5.78 15.40 14.91
C SER A 13 6.67 14.93 16.06
N LEU A 14 7.97 14.70 15.86
CA LEU A 14 8.76 13.99 16.86
C LEU A 14 9.34 14.97 17.89
N ARG A 15 8.48 15.50 18.77
CA ARG A 15 8.88 16.22 20.00
C ARG A 15 9.64 15.33 21.02
N HIS A 16 9.90 14.07 20.67
CA HIS A 16 10.63 13.08 21.48
C HIS A 16 11.68 12.36 20.60
N HIS A 17 12.90 12.91 20.51
CA HIS A 17 13.97 12.41 19.63
C HIS A 17 14.35 10.94 19.87
N THR A 18 14.29 10.43 21.12
CA THR A 18 14.58 9.02 21.44
C THR A 18 13.59 8.05 20.78
N GLN A 19 12.33 8.48 20.58
CA GLN A 19 11.31 7.68 19.91
C GLN A 19 11.50 7.69 18.38
N SER A 20 12.02 8.78 17.80
CA SER A 20 12.21 8.88 16.35
C SER A 20 13.21 7.86 15.78
N TRP A 21 14.35 7.69 16.44
CA TRP A 21 15.36 6.71 16.04
C TRP A 21 14.87 5.27 16.25
N ALA A 22 14.27 5.00 17.42
CA ALA A 22 13.71 3.70 17.72
C ALA A 22 12.60 3.30 16.73
N SER A 23 11.70 4.22 16.39
CA SER A 23 10.66 4.00 15.37
C SER A 23 11.27 3.76 13.99
N THR A 24 12.28 4.53 13.58
CA THR A 24 12.98 4.31 12.31
C THR A 24 13.59 2.91 12.26
N GLN A 25 14.32 2.51 13.30
CA GLN A 25 14.91 1.18 13.42
C GLN A 25 13.85 0.07 13.43
N ALA A 26 12.72 0.28 14.12
CA ALA A 26 11.61 -0.66 14.12
C ALA A 26 10.98 -0.82 12.74
N THR A 27 10.78 0.29 12.00
CA THR A 27 10.26 0.27 10.63
C THR A 27 11.19 -0.48 9.68
N TRP A 28 12.50 -0.24 9.75
CA TRP A 28 13.49 -0.99 8.97
C TRP A 28 13.44 -2.48 9.25
N ARG A 29 13.40 -2.86 10.53
CA ARG A 29 13.27 -4.27 10.95
C ARG A 29 11.98 -4.89 10.45
N PHE A 30 10.87 -4.16 10.54
CA PHE A 30 9.56 -4.63 10.07
C PHE A 30 9.53 -4.88 8.56
N TYR A 31 10.03 -3.95 7.74
CA TYR A 31 10.08 -4.12 6.29
C TYR A 31 11.04 -5.20 5.80
N HIS A 32 12.01 -5.59 6.62
CA HIS A 32 12.96 -6.66 6.33
C HIS A 32 12.67 -7.95 7.09
N ASN A 33 11.52 -8.05 7.77
CA ASN A 33 11.17 -9.24 8.53
C ASN A 33 10.52 -10.29 7.60
N GLU A 34 11.22 -11.39 7.36
CA GLU A 34 10.73 -12.50 6.53
C GLU A 34 9.52 -13.23 7.13
N ASP A 35 9.29 -13.11 8.44
CA ASP A 35 8.11 -13.66 9.11
C ASP A 35 6.83 -12.83 8.84
N VAL A 36 6.97 -11.60 8.32
CA VAL A 36 5.82 -10.75 7.97
C VAL A 36 5.29 -11.18 6.61
N THR A 37 4.15 -11.86 6.62
CA THR A 37 3.50 -12.36 5.40
C THR A 37 2.42 -11.40 4.89
N PHE A 38 2.10 -11.49 3.60
CA PHE A 38 1.02 -10.70 3.01
C PHE A 38 -0.34 -10.86 3.73
N PRO A 39 -0.80 -12.08 4.11
CA PRO A 39 -2.04 -12.24 4.89
C PRO A 39 -2.06 -11.50 6.22
N MET A 40 -0.90 -11.37 6.90
CA MET A 40 -0.80 -10.59 8.14
C MET A 40 -1.01 -9.10 7.90
N LEU A 41 -0.58 -8.59 6.75
CA LEU A 41 -0.75 -7.20 6.35
C LEU A 41 -2.17 -6.92 5.83
N SER A 42 -2.72 -7.83 5.01
CA SER A 42 -4.03 -7.63 4.37
C SER A 42 -5.21 -7.97 5.27
N GLY A 43 -5.04 -8.91 6.22
CA GLY A 43 -6.08 -9.35 7.15
C GLY A 43 -6.75 -8.21 7.93
N PRO A 44 -5.99 -7.32 8.59
CA PRO A 44 -6.55 -6.15 9.28
C PRO A 44 -7.35 -5.23 8.35
N MET A 45 -6.90 -5.02 7.12
CA MET A 45 -7.60 -4.20 6.12
C MET A 45 -8.94 -4.84 5.73
N LEU A 46 -8.95 -6.16 5.51
CA LEU A 46 -10.18 -6.91 5.25
C LEU A 46 -11.12 -6.92 6.46
N GLY A 47 -10.58 -6.92 7.67
CA GLY A 47 -11.34 -6.72 8.91
C GLY A 47 -12.04 -5.36 8.93
N LEU A 48 -11.32 -4.28 8.62
CA LEU A 48 -11.88 -2.94 8.49
C LEU A 48 -12.97 -2.86 7.41
N ALA A 49 -12.74 -3.49 6.26
CA ALA A 49 -13.73 -3.57 5.19
C ALA A 49 -15.03 -4.25 5.65
N ARG A 50 -14.93 -5.39 6.34
CA ARG A 50 -16.10 -6.09 6.90
C ARG A 50 -16.83 -5.26 7.93
N SER A 51 -16.12 -4.57 8.81
CA SER A 51 -16.72 -3.70 9.83
C SER A 51 -17.42 -2.50 9.18
N GLY A 52 -16.76 -1.81 8.26
CA GLY A 52 -17.33 -0.64 7.57
C GLY A 52 -18.57 -0.98 6.72
N VAL A 53 -18.62 -2.17 6.11
CA VAL A 53 -19.83 -2.63 5.41
C VAL A 53 -21.00 -2.85 6.37
N LYS A 54 -20.74 -3.36 7.58
CA LYS A 54 -21.80 -3.54 8.60
C LYS A 54 -22.31 -2.21 9.17
N GLU A 55 -21.46 -1.19 9.18
CA GLU A 55 -21.83 0.15 9.63
C GLU A 55 -22.66 0.90 8.57
N SER A 56 -22.43 0.60 7.28
CA SER A 56 -23.28 1.10 6.19
C SER A 56 -24.73 0.63 6.40
N GLN A 57 -25.65 1.58 6.40
CA GLN A 57 -27.09 1.32 6.57
C GLN A 57 -27.75 0.81 5.28
N ASN A 58 -26.97 0.55 4.23
CA ASN A 58 -27.45 0.19 2.91
C ASN A 58 -27.52 -1.34 2.74
N ARG A 59 -28.47 -1.78 1.89
CA ARG A 59 -28.60 -3.21 1.52
C ARG A 59 -27.38 -3.73 0.75
N TYR A 60 -26.66 -2.85 0.08
CA TYR A 60 -25.48 -3.16 -0.71
C TYR A 60 -24.48 -2.01 -0.63
N VAL A 61 -23.23 -2.32 -0.95
CA VAL A 61 -22.14 -1.37 -1.14
C VAL A 61 -21.61 -1.51 -2.55
N LEU A 62 -20.98 -0.46 -3.07
CA LEU A 62 -20.32 -0.50 -4.36
C LEU A 62 -18.85 -0.89 -4.17
N MET A 63 -18.27 -1.54 -5.17
CA MET A 63 -16.85 -1.87 -5.19
C MET A 63 -16.24 -1.31 -6.46
N ALA A 64 -15.45 -0.26 -6.31
CA ALA A 64 -14.65 0.28 -7.40
C ALA A 64 -13.41 -0.60 -7.58
N HIS A 65 -13.11 -0.97 -8.82
CA HIS A 65 -11.93 -1.73 -9.20
C HIS A 65 -11.14 -0.96 -10.22
N ASP A 66 -9.82 -0.98 -10.08
CA ASP A 66 -8.92 -0.40 -11.07
C ASP A 66 -7.58 -1.13 -11.07
N TRP A 67 -6.83 -0.97 -12.16
CA TRP A 67 -5.46 -1.45 -12.32
C TRP A 67 -4.53 -0.26 -12.46
N CYS A 68 -3.46 -0.24 -11.69
CA CYS A 68 -2.43 0.80 -11.80
C CYS A 68 -1.04 0.20 -11.97
N HIS A 69 -0.20 0.93 -12.71
CA HIS A 69 1.21 0.57 -12.91
C HIS A 69 2.06 1.22 -11.83
N ILE A 70 2.82 0.40 -11.10
CA ILE A 70 3.80 0.87 -10.12
C ILE A 70 5.19 0.74 -10.73
N ASN A 71 5.73 1.86 -11.20
CA ASN A 71 7.03 1.89 -11.87
C ASN A 71 8.19 1.80 -10.85
N PHE A 72 9.06 0.81 -11.06
CA PHE A 72 10.27 0.55 -10.28
C PHE A 72 11.52 0.41 -11.17
N ALA A 73 11.56 1.08 -12.32
CA ALA A 73 12.65 0.98 -13.28
C ALA A 73 14.03 1.24 -12.64
N LYS A 74 14.12 2.25 -11.75
CA LYS A 74 15.35 2.66 -11.07
C LYS A 74 15.69 1.85 -9.81
N HIS A 75 14.85 0.89 -9.41
CA HIS A 75 15.02 0.16 -8.15
C HIS A 75 15.67 -1.20 -8.38
N HIS A 76 17.01 -1.25 -8.34
CA HIS A 76 17.78 -2.42 -8.77
C HIS A 76 17.73 -3.62 -7.81
N SER A 77 17.36 -3.43 -6.54
CA SER A 77 17.24 -4.53 -5.58
C SER A 77 15.94 -5.34 -5.70
N LYS A 78 15.00 -4.92 -6.55
CA LYS A 78 13.77 -5.67 -6.87
C LYS A 78 14.00 -6.38 -8.20
N LEU A 79 14.12 -7.71 -8.14
CA LEU A 79 14.54 -8.53 -9.29
C LEU A 79 13.36 -9.13 -10.07
N ASP A 80 12.18 -9.14 -9.47
CA ASP A 80 10.95 -9.74 -9.99
C ASP A 80 10.03 -8.74 -10.73
N LYS A 81 10.59 -7.62 -11.18
CA LYS A 81 9.87 -6.59 -11.94
C LYS A 81 9.57 -7.07 -13.36
N THR A 82 8.47 -6.59 -13.93
CA THR A 82 8.07 -6.89 -15.31
C THR A 82 8.00 -5.64 -16.16
N LYS A 83 8.31 -5.78 -17.45
CA LYS A 83 8.01 -4.75 -18.45
C LYS A 83 6.50 -4.76 -18.66
N MET A 84 5.88 -3.59 -18.53
CA MET A 84 4.45 -3.40 -18.72
C MET A 84 4.22 -2.87 -20.14
N SER A 85 4.05 -1.55 -20.32
CA SER A 85 3.75 -0.99 -21.64
C SER A 85 4.98 -0.84 -22.56
N HIS A 86 6.09 -0.31 -22.05
CA HIS A 86 7.29 -0.02 -22.84
C HIS A 86 8.58 -0.19 -22.03
N ALA A 87 9.75 -0.07 -22.67
CA ALA A 87 11.04 -0.43 -22.06
C ALA A 87 11.39 0.33 -20.77
N LEU A 88 10.89 1.56 -20.60
CA LEU A 88 11.07 2.37 -19.38
C LEU A 88 9.94 2.19 -18.35
N ASP A 89 8.90 1.44 -18.71
CA ASP A 89 7.75 1.15 -17.87
C ASP A 89 7.89 -0.25 -17.29
N VAL A 90 8.73 -0.33 -16.25
CA VAL A 90 9.16 -1.59 -15.64
C VAL A 90 8.82 -1.55 -14.16
N GLY A 91 8.05 -2.52 -13.69
CA GLY A 91 7.59 -2.60 -12.32
C GLY A 91 6.53 -3.67 -12.12
N TYR A 92 5.44 -3.29 -11.46
CA TYR A 92 4.35 -4.19 -11.10
C TYR A 92 3.02 -3.57 -11.53
N GLU A 93 2.10 -4.39 -12.01
CA GLU A 93 0.70 -4.00 -12.09
C GLU A 93 0.05 -4.32 -10.75
N LEU A 94 -0.75 -3.40 -10.25
CA LEU A 94 -1.53 -3.57 -9.03
C LEU A 94 -3.00 -3.44 -9.37
N GLN A 95 -3.75 -4.52 -9.17
CA GLN A 95 -5.20 -4.42 -9.03
C GLN A 95 -5.54 -3.90 -7.63
N ALA A 96 -6.25 -2.78 -7.56
CA ALA A 96 -6.78 -2.23 -6.33
C ALA A 96 -8.31 -2.30 -6.33
N SER A 97 -8.91 -2.40 -5.14
CA SER A 97 -10.36 -2.34 -5.00
C SER A 97 -10.76 -1.59 -3.74
N LEU A 98 -11.76 -0.72 -3.87
CA LEU A 98 -12.24 0.17 -2.83
C LEU A 98 -13.75 -0.01 -2.66
N LEU A 99 -14.16 -0.31 -1.43
CA LEU A 99 -15.57 -0.31 -1.08
C LEU A 99 -16.06 1.13 -0.90
N VAL A 100 -17.25 1.39 -1.42
CA VAL A 100 -17.88 2.70 -1.45
C VAL A 100 -19.32 2.56 -0.97
N ASP A 101 -19.74 3.46 -0.10
CA ASP A 101 -21.11 3.53 0.37
C ASP A 101 -22.05 3.91 -0.78
N ALA A 102 -23.08 3.11 -1.02
CA ALA A 102 -23.93 3.26 -2.20
C ALA A 102 -24.82 4.51 -2.19
N ASN A 103 -25.10 5.08 -1.01
CA ASN A 103 -25.96 6.24 -0.87
C ASN A 103 -25.16 7.54 -0.88
N THR A 104 -24.05 7.57 -0.13
CA THR A 104 -23.24 8.78 0.05
C THR A 104 -22.09 8.90 -0.93
N GLY A 105 -21.68 7.80 -1.56
CA GLY A 105 -20.46 7.74 -2.39
C GLY A 105 -19.16 7.83 -1.58
N ALA A 106 -19.23 7.75 -0.24
CA ALA A 106 -18.05 7.84 0.62
C ALA A 106 -17.21 6.55 0.58
N PRO A 107 -15.87 6.63 0.65
CA PRO A 107 -15.03 5.44 0.74
C PRO A 107 -15.21 4.75 2.10
N ILE A 108 -15.39 3.44 2.07
CA ILE A 108 -15.51 2.59 3.27
C ILE A 108 -14.12 2.06 3.65
N ALA A 109 -13.52 1.23 2.79
CA ALA A 109 -12.22 0.63 3.01
C ALA A 109 -11.68 -0.02 1.73
N PRO A 110 -10.35 -0.16 1.59
CA PRO A 110 -9.77 -1.04 0.59
C PRO A 110 -10.18 -2.50 0.86
N ALA A 111 -10.52 -3.24 -0.19
CA ALA A 111 -11.00 -4.62 -0.09
C ALA A 111 -10.37 -5.57 -1.11
N GLY A 112 -9.42 -5.07 -1.91
CA GLY A 112 -8.85 -5.80 -3.03
C GLY A 112 -7.87 -6.91 -2.63
N ASN A 113 -7.92 -7.99 -3.42
CA ASN A 113 -6.77 -8.87 -3.60
C ASN A 113 -5.66 -8.05 -4.28
N PHE A 114 -4.60 -7.74 -3.54
CA PHE A 114 -3.39 -7.15 -4.12
C PHE A 114 -2.70 -8.25 -4.92
N SER A 115 -3.13 -8.42 -6.17
CA SER A 115 -2.45 -9.29 -7.11
C SER A 115 -1.44 -8.46 -7.90
N ILE A 116 -0.22 -8.99 -7.96
CA ILE A 116 0.82 -8.51 -8.86
C ILE A 116 0.81 -9.48 -10.03
N SER A 117 0.25 -9.08 -11.16
CA SER A 117 0.45 -9.82 -12.41
C SER A 117 1.90 -9.61 -12.84
N ARG A 118 2.55 -10.71 -13.24
CA ARG A 118 3.69 -10.59 -14.15
C ARG A 118 3.10 -10.16 -15.48
N GLY A 119 3.52 -9.01 -15.99
CA GLY A 119 2.99 -8.42 -17.22
C GLY A 119 2.80 -9.44 -18.34
N ILE A 120 1.81 -9.19 -19.19
CA ILE A 120 1.46 -10.02 -20.35
C ILE A 120 2.74 -10.23 -21.16
N SER A 121 3.22 -11.47 -21.27
CA SER A 121 4.30 -11.77 -22.21
C SER A 121 3.72 -11.64 -23.60
N GLU A 122 4.07 -10.57 -24.31
CA GLU A 122 3.97 -10.60 -25.77
C GLU A 122 4.99 -11.63 -26.28
N GLU A 123 4.45 -12.68 -26.90
CA GLU A 123 5.16 -13.62 -27.77
C GLU A 123 5.63 -12.92 -29.06
#